data_AF-A0A9P7JBY0-F1
#
_entry.id   AF-A0A9P7JBY0-F1
#
_cell.length_a   1.000
_cell.length_b   1.000
_cell.length_c   1.000
_cell.angle_alpha   90.00
_cell.angle_beta   90.00
_cell.angle_gamma   90.00
#
_symmetry.space_group_name_H-M   'P 1'
#
loop_
_entity.id
_entity.type
_entity.pdbx_description
1 polymer ?
#
loop_
_entity_poly.entity_id
_entity_poly.type
_entity_poly.pdbx_seq_one_letter_code
_entity_poly.pdbx_strand_id
1 'polypeptide(L)'
;MDLSDTNLADPWLISPMQGFQHNPRHQFQEEVYADPRYVANDGETESHISCVFACRWNDGYGICGRSINAAGIGEHMLSYHFKSPLPADSRLECLWEGCKLHKPVRRDTIIRHIVEIHLGLKNRCKLWVASHGGASFCGSRKNARLQ
;
A
#
# COMPACT_ATOMS: atom_id res chain seq x y z
N MET A 1 24.00 -16.01 53.93
CA MET A 1 22.98 -16.75 54.69
C MET A 1 21.67 -16.08 54.33
N ASP A 2 20.82 -16.51 53.41
CA ASP A 2 20.57 -17.76 52.67
C ASP A 2 19.78 -17.29 51.43
N LEU A 3 20.21 -17.50 50.18
CA LEU A 3 20.05 -18.71 49.34
C LEU A 3 18.84 -19.58 49.69
N SER A 4 17.76 -19.40 48.94
CA SER A 4 16.81 -20.47 48.65
C SER A 4 16.35 -20.38 47.19
N ASP A 5 17.16 -21.03 46.35
CA ASP A 5 16.74 -21.67 45.11
C ASP A 5 15.68 -22.74 45.40
N THR A 6 14.56 -22.72 44.67
CA THR A 6 13.81 -23.94 44.37
C THR A 6 13.30 -23.89 42.93
N ASN A 7 13.91 -24.76 42.13
CA ASN A 7 13.47 -25.26 40.84
C ASN A 7 11.97 -25.60 40.82
N LEU A 8 11.30 -25.31 39.71
CA LEU A 8 10.33 -26.23 39.13
C LEU A 8 10.38 -26.11 37.60
N ALA A 9 11.09 -27.04 36.99
CA ALA A 9 10.94 -27.34 35.58
C ALA A 9 9.55 -27.96 35.36
N ASP A 10 8.83 -27.52 34.34
CA ASP A 10 7.69 -28.28 33.81
C ASP A 10 7.88 -28.55 32.31
N PRO A 11 8.30 -29.79 31.97
CA PRO A 11 8.48 -30.27 30.61
C PRO A 11 7.19 -30.89 30.07
N TRP A 12 6.43 -30.11 29.29
CA TRP A 12 5.39 -30.61 28.39
C TRP A 12 5.79 -30.24 26.96
N LEU A 13 6.67 -31.02 26.35
CA LEU A 13 6.33 -32.23 25.58
C LEU A 13 5.16 -32.01 24.61
N ILE A 14 5.56 -31.81 23.36
CA ILE A 14 5.03 -32.47 22.16
C ILE A 14 3.54 -32.26 21.89
N SER A 15 3.27 -31.47 20.85
CA SER A 15 2.10 -31.70 20.01
C SER A 15 2.45 -31.54 18.53
N PRO A 16 1.76 -32.31 17.67
CA PRO A 16 2.39 -33.00 16.56
C PRO A 16 2.34 -32.15 15.29
N MET A 17 3.35 -32.34 14.43
CA MET A 17 3.32 -31.90 13.04
C MET A 17 2.11 -32.54 12.33
N GLN A 18 1.00 -31.82 12.24
CA GLN A 18 -0.13 -32.24 11.42
C GLN A 18 0.26 -32.09 9.94
N GLY A 19 0.04 -33.18 9.22
CA GLY A 19 0.58 -33.41 7.89
C GLY A 19 0.17 -32.37 6.87
N PHE A 20 1.17 -31.84 6.18
CA PHE A 20 1.00 -31.29 4.85
C PHE A 20 0.57 -32.42 3.93
N GLN A 21 -0.73 -32.51 3.67
CA GLN A 21 -1.22 -33.30 2.53
C GLN A 21 -0.70 -32.61 1.27
N HIS A 22 0.35 -33.19 0.70
CA HIS A 22 0.77 -32.90 -0.67
C HIS A 22 -0.39 -33.25 -1.59
N ASN A 23 -0.96 -32.24 -2.25
CA ASN A 23 -1.91 -32.40 -3.34
C ASN A 23 -1.10 -32.64 -4.62
N PRO A 24 -1.01 -33.86 -5.17
CA PRO A 24 -0.18 -34.16 -6.32
C PRO A 24 -1.09 -34.42 -7.52
N ARG A 25 -1.79 -33.39 -8.02
CA ARG A 25 -2.38 -33.43 -9.36
C ARG A 25 -2.99 -32.10 -9.77
N HIS A 26 -2.18 -31.25 -10.36
CA HIS A 26 -2.65 -30.43 -11.47
C HIS A 26 -1.56 -30.47 -12.54
N GLN A 27 -1.53 -31.59 -13.25
CA GLN A 27 -0.88 -31.74 -14.53
C GLN A 27 -1.70 -30.91 -15.52
N PHE A 28 -1.52 -29.59 -15.48
CA PHE A 28 -2.04 -28.70 -16.50
C PHE A 28 -1.15 -28.91 -17.71
N GLN A 29 -1.73 -29.47 -18.76
CA GLN A 29 -1.09 -29.56 -20.06
C GLN A 29 -0.73 -28.15 -20.51
N GLU A 30 0.56 -27.96 -20.73
CA GLU A 30 1.16 -26.78 -21.32
C GLU A 30 0.81 -26.79 -22.82
N GLU A 31 -0.44 -26.45 -23.14
CA GLU A 31 -0.82 -26.14 -24.52
C GLU A 31 -0.21 -24.79 -24.88
N VAL A 32 0.93 -24.88 -25.57
CA VAL A 32 1.63 -23.79 -26.24
C VAL A 32 0.73 -23.24 -27.36
N TYR A 33 -0.27 -22.45 -26.99
CA TYR A 33 -0.94 -21.56 -27.92
C TYR A 33 -0.03 -20.33 -28.09
N ALA A 34 0.89 -20.45 -29.05
CA ALA A 34 1.55 -19.29 -29.63
C ALA A 34 0.49 -18.46 -30.35
N ASP A 35 -0.08 -17.46 -29.66
CA ASP A 35 -0.98 -16.47 -30.24
C ASP A 35 -0.16 -15.54 -31.18
N PRO A 36 -0.36 -15.60 -32.52
CA PRO A 36 0.44 -14.86 -33.50
C PRO A 36 -0.08 -13.43 -33.73
N ARG A 37 -0.48 -12.72 -32.67
CA ARG A 37 -0.86 -11.31 -32.77
C ARG A 37 -0.09 -10.46 -31.77
N TYR A 38 1.23 -10.57 -31.84
CA TYR A 38 2.11 -9.51 -31.35
C TYR A 38 2.00 -8.32 -32.32
N VAL A 39 0.91 -7.57 -32.19
CA VAL A 39 0.79 -6.23 -32.75
C VAL A 39 1.87 -5.42 -32.04
N ALA A 40 2.85 -4.95 -32.81
CA ALA A 40 3.83 -4.00 -32.34
C ALA A 40 3.06 -2.76 -31.84
N ASN A 41 2.88 -2.67 -30.52
CA ASN A 41 2.53 -1.41 -29.88
C ASN A 41 3.71 -0.48 -30.16
N ASP A 42 3.46 0.39 -31.12
CA ASP A 42 4.09 1.68 -31.30
C ASP A 42 4.40 2.28 -29.93
N GLY A 43 5.65 2.67 -29.77
CA GLY A 43 6.14 3.37 -28.59
C GLY A 43 5.49 4.74 -28.48
N GLU A 44 4.23 4.77 -28.08
CA GLU A 44 3.66 5.90 -27.38
C GLU A 44 4.48 6.02 -26.10
N THR A 45 5.54 6.83 -26.18
CA THR A 45 6.13 7.52 -25.03
C THR A 45 4.99 8.25 -24.35
N GLU A 46 4.29 7.50 -23.51
CA GLU A 46 3.30 7.93 -22.56
C GLU A 46 4.04 8.98 -21.73
N SER A 47 3.86 10.24 -22.12
CA SER A 47 4.40 11.41 -21.44
C SER A 47 3.68 11.48 -20.11
N HIS A 48 4.05 10.59 -19.19
CA HIS A 48 3.63 10.59 -17.80
C HIS A 48 4.09 11.92 -17.26
N ILE A 49 3.17 12.88 -17.24
CA ILE A 49 3.36 14.15 -16.58
C ILE A 49 3.66 13.80 -15.12
N SER A 50 4.94 13.84 -14.80
CA SER A 50 5.42 13.66 -13.45
C SER A 50 5.04 14.91 -12.67
N CYS A 51 3.82 14.89 -12.12
CA CYS A 51 3.38 15.94 -11.22
C CYS A 51 4.24 15.87 -9.96
N VAL A 52 5.12 16.87 -9.81
CA VAL A 52 5.96 17.04 -8.61
C VAL A 52 5.21 17.94 -7.62
N PHE A 53 5.07 17.46 -6.39
CA PHE A 53 4.42 18.16 -5.29
C PHE A 53 5.43 18.43 -4.16
N ALA A 54 5.20 19.45 -3.35
CA ALA A 54 5.96 19.65 -2.12
C ALA A 54 5.30 18.90 -0.96
N CYS A 55 6.07 18.08 -0.24
CA CYS A 55 5.60 17.39 0.95
C CYS A 55 5.37 18.39 2.09
N ARG A 56 4.14 18.45 2.62
CA ARG A 56 3.77 19.34 3.75
C ARG A 56 3.52 18.57 5.06
N TRP A 57 4.16 17.42 5.22
CA TRP A 57 4.14 16.68 6.48
C TRP A 57 4.93 17.45 7.56
N ASN A 58 4.39 17.52 8.77
CA ASN A 58 5.01 18.19 9.92
C ASN A 58 5.09 17.22 11.10
N ASP A 59 6.26 16.66 11.35
CA ASP A 59 6.54 15.73 12.44
C ASP A 59 6.86 16.42 13.79
N GLY A 60 6.65 17.73 13.87
CA GLY A 60 6.99 18.56 15.02
C GLY A 60 8.37 19.23 14.92
N TYR A 61 9.22 18.81 13.98
CA TYR A 61 10.51 19.47 13.70
C TYR A 61 10.43 20.48 12.55
N GLY A 62 9.24 20.66 11.98
CA GLY A 62 8.97 21.58 10.88
C GLY A 62 8.39 20.87 9.66
N ILE A 63 8.08 21.66 8.64
CA ILE A 63 7.49 21.15 7.40
C ILE A 63 8.59 20.48 6.55
N CYS A 64 8.33 19.25 6.08
CA CYS A 64 9.28 18.46 5.31
C CYS A 64 9.81 19.18 4.05
N GLY A 65 8.93 19.78 3.25
CA GLY A 65 9.27 20.61 2.08
C GLY A 65 9.85 19.89 0.87
N ARG A 66 10.16 18.58 0.96
CA ARG A 66 10.79 17.83 -0.14
C ARG A 66 9.84 17.64 -1.33
N SER A 67 10.41 17.74 -2.52
CA SER A 67 9.72 17.42 -3.78
C SER A 67 9.44 15.93 -3.87
N ILE A 68 8.19 15.58 -4.15
CA ILE A 68 7.67 14.21 -4.22
C ILE A 68 6.86 14.02 -5.50
N ASN A 69 7.03 12.87 -6.15
CA ASN A 69 6.16 12.43 -7.24
C ASN A 69 4.99 11.62 -6.65
N ALA A 70 3.81 11.69 -7.26
CA ALA A 70 2.67 10.83 -6.98
C ALA A 70 3.06 9.33 -6.91
N ALA A 71 3.90 8.85 -7.83
CA ALA A 71 4.35 7.46 -7.84
C ALA A 71 5.27 7.12 -6.65
N GLY A 72 6.05 8.10 -6.17
CA GLY A 72 7.04 7.93 -5.10
C GLY A 72 6.54 8.30 -3.70
N ILE A 73 5.27 8.68 -3.54
CA ILE A 73 4.74 9.13 -2.24
C ILE A 73 4.84 8.04 -1.18
N GLY A 74 4.53 6.78 -1.52
CA GLY A 74 4.55 5.68 -0.56
C GLY A 74 5.94 5.45 0.01
N GLU A 75 6.95 5.37 -0.87
CA GLU A 75 8.35 5.24 -0.50
C GLU A 75 8.83 6.46 0.31
N HIS A 76 8.47 7.67 -0.11
CA HIS A 76 8.80 8.89 0.63
C HIS A 76 8.23 8.85 2.06
N MET A 77 6.96 8.52 2.23
CA MET A 77 6.33 8.47 3.54
C MET A 77 6.99 7.41 4.45
N LEU A 78 7.30 6.23 3.91
CA LEU A 78 7.97 5.16 4.65
C LEU A 78 9.40 5.54 5.06
N SER A 79 10.16 6.13 4.13
CA SER A 79 11.58 6.44 4.31
C SER A 79 11.84 7.71 5.12
N TYR A 80 10.89 8.64 5.23
CA TYR A 80 11.10 9.89 5.95
C TYR A 80 10.24 10.03 7.20
N HIS A 81 8.97 9.63 7.15
CA HIS A 81 8.00 9.96 8.20
C HIS A 81 7.56 8.76 9.04
N PHE A 82 7.56 7.55 8.46
CA PHE A 82 7.15 6.32 9.16
C PHE A 82 8.33 5.46 9.62
N LYS A 83 9.52 6.07 9.76
CA LYS A 83 10.76 5.40 10.21
C LYS A 83 10.70 4.79 11.61
N SER A 84 9.64 5.05 12.36
CA SER A 84 9.50 4.52 13.71
C SER A 84 9.49 2.98 13.68
N PRO A 85 10.18 2.29 14.62
CA PRO A 85 10.20 0.82 14.74
C PRO A 85 8.84 0.20 15.09
N LEU A 86 7.77 0.97 14.93
CA LEU A 86 6.42 0.57 15.20
C LEU A 86 6.02 -0.60 14.28
N PRO A 87 5.18 -1.52 14.77
CA PRO A 87 4.66 -2.63 13.98
C PRO A 87 3.82 -2.11 12.80
N ALA A 88 3.73 -2.88 11.71
CA ALA A 88 3.01 -2.48 10.49
C ALA A 88 1.56 -2.02 10.74
N ASP A 89 0.92 -2.54 11.78
CA ASP A 89 -0.43 -2.20 12.21
C ASP A 89 -0.55 -0.97 13.10
N SER A 90 0.57 -0.27 13.32
CA SER A 90 0.59 1.00 14.04
C SER A 90 -0.38 1.98 13.42
N ARG A 91 -1.23 2.57 14.26
CA ARG A 91 -2.12 3.65 13.84
C ARG A 91 -1.41 4.98 14.01
N LEU A 92 -1.46 5.80 12.96
CA LEU A 92 -0.83 7.10 12.89
C LEU A 92 -1.89 8.16 12.62
N GLU A 93 -1.66 9.37 13.11
CA GLU A 93 -2.45 10.54 12.75
C GLU A 93 -1.86 11.22 11.51
N CYS A 94 -2.71 11.89 10.73
CA CYS A 94 -2.23 12.63 9.57
C CYS A 94 -1.65 13.97 10.03
N LEU A 95 -0.32 14.10 9.97
CA LEU A 95 0.38 15.32 10.36
C LEU A 95 0.63 16.25 9.16
N TRP A 96 -0.18 16.14 8.12
CA TRP A 96 -0.11 17.06 7.00
C TRP A 96 -0.65 18.43 7.42
N GLU A 97 0.03 19.49 6.99
CA GLU A 97 -0.35 20.86 7.36
C GLU A 97 -1.81 21.18 7.02
N GLY A 98 -2.58 21.56 8.04
CA GLY A 98 -4.02 21.88 7.91
C GLY A 98 -4.94 20.67 7.75
N CYS A 99 -4.45 19.44 7.96
CA CYS A 99 -5.31 18.26 7.91
C CYS A 99 -6.29 18.22 9.08
N LYS A 100 -7.56 17.86 8.79
CA LYS A 100 -8.62 17.69 9.78
C LYS A 100 -8.80 16.23 10.21
N LEU A 101 -7.99 15.30 9.68
CA LEU A 101 -8.05 13.89 10.04
C LEU A 101 -7.29 13.66 11.36
N HIS A 102 -7.96 13.94 12.47
CA HIS A 102 -7.44 13.70 13.82
C HIS A 102 -7.59 12.25 14.28
N LYS A 103 -8.15 11.36 13.45
CA LYS A 103 -8.36 9.96 13.83
C LYS A 103 -7.13 9.13 13.46
N PRO A 104 -6.58 8.32 14.37
CA PRO A 104 -5.45 7.47 14.07
C PRO A 104 -5.89 6.32 13.13
N VAL A 105 -5.20 6.18 12.00
CA VAL A 105 -5.49 5.20 10.94
C VAL A 105 -4.25 4.40 10.57
N ARG A 106 -4.42 3.27 9.88
CA ARG A 106 -3.29 2.44 9.41
C ARG A 106 -2.46 3.20 8.36
N ARG A 107 -1.20 2.80 8.20
CA ARG A 107 -0.24 3.45 7.29
C ARG A 107 -0.72 3.48 5.84
N ASP A 108 -1.21 2.36 5.33
CA ASP A 108 -1.77 2.25 3.97
C ASP A 108 -2.91 3.26 3.76
N THR A 109 -3.73 3.43 4.79
CA THR A 109 -4.87 4.33 4.77
C THR A 109 -4.43 5.79 4.82
N ILE A 110 -3.37 6.13 5.59
CA ILE A 110 -2.77 7.47 5.53
C ILE A 110 -2.17 7.75 4.16
N ILE A 111 -1.42 6.83 3.56
CA ILE A 111 -0.80 7.06 2.25
C ILE A 111 -1.90 7.34 1.21
N ARG A 112 -2.95 6.52 1.19
CA ARG A 112 -4.12 6.77 0.35
C ARG A 112 -4.78 8.11 0.66
N HIS A 113 -4.95 8.45 1.94
CA HIS A 113 -5.53 9.72 2.36
C HIS A 113 -4.72 10.92 1.84
N ILE A 114 -3.39 10.88 1.92
CA ILE A 114 -2.50 11.94 1.41
C ILE A 114 -2.69 12.12 -0.10
N VAL A 115 -2.66 11.03 -0.85
CA VAL A 115 -2.85 11.05 -2.31
C VAL A 115 -4.21 11.64 -2.69
N GLU A 116 -5.26 11.18 -2.03
CA GLU A 116 -6.62 11.58 -2.39
C GLU A 116 -6.97 13.00 -1.94
N ILE A 117 -6.60 13.38 -0.71
CA ILE A 117 -7.05 14.60 -0.04
C ILE A 117 -6.04 15.74 -0.20
N HIS A 118 -4.76 15.48 0.02
CA HIS A 118 -3.74 16.52 0.01
C HIS A 118 -3.17 16.78 -1.39
N LEU A 119 -2.98 15.73 -2.19
CA LEU A 119 -2.52 15.87 -3.57
C LEU A 119 -3.71 16.04 -4.55
N GLY A 120 -4.93 15.70 -4.13
CA GLY A 120 -6.13 15.82 -4.95
C GLY A 120 -6.12 14.90 -6.18
N LEU A 121 -5.41 13.76 -6.11
CA LEU A 121 -5.21 12.87 -7.25
C LEU A 121 -6.39 11.92 -7.49
N LYS A 122 -7.34 11.82 -6.55
CA LYS A 122 -8.54 10.97 -6.67
C LYS A 122 -9.37 11.26 -7.93
N ASN A 123 -9.38 12.52 -8.38
CA ASN A 123 -10.24 12.99 -9.47
C ASN A 123 -9.49 13.56 -10.68
N ARG A 124 -8.17 13.81 -10.58
CA ARG A 124 -7.41 14.47 -11.66
C ARG A 124 -6.94 13.52 -12.76
N CYS A 125 -6.77 12.22 -12.49
CA CYS A 125 -6.49 11.26 -13.56
C CYS A 125 -7.70 10.98 -14.47
N LYS A 126 -8.93 11.36 -14.07
CA LYS A 126 -10.12 11.23 -14.93
C LYS A 126 -10.23 12.37 -15.96
N LEU A 127 -9.69 13.55 -15.64
CA LEU A 127 -9.73 14.70 -16.56
C LEU A 127 -8.66 14.59 -17.66
N TRP A 128 -7.59 13.82 -17.45
CA TRP A 128 -6.65 13.48 -18.51
C TRP A 128 -7.26 12.55 -19.56
N VAL A 129 -8.04 11.55 -19.14
CA VAL A 129 -8.78 10.65 -20.05
C VAL A 129 -9.86 11.40 -20.85
N ALA A 130 -10.33 12.56 -20.36
CA ALA A 130 -11.28 13.40 -21.10
C ALA A 130 -10.60 14.32 -22.12
N SER A 131 -9.29 14.61 -21.97
CA SER A 131 -8.54 15.44 -22.92
C SER A 131 -7.76 14.63 -23.97
N HIS A 132 -7.48 13.34 -23.71
CA HIS A 132 -6.90 12.40 -24.66
C HIS A 132 -7.75 11.13 -24.66
N GLY A 133 -8.62 11.00 -25.66
CA GLY A 133 -9.75 10.07 -25.65
C GLY A 133 -9.36 8.59 -25.56
N GLY A 134 -10.10 7.84 -24.73
CA GLY A 134 -10.07 6.37 -24.80
C GLY A 134 -10.51 5.69 -23.51
N ALA A 135 -11.76 5.23 -23.47
CA ALA A 135 -12.32 4.23 -22.55
C ALA A 135 -12.20 4.48 -21.03
N SER A 136 -13.25 5.11 -20.49
CA SER A 136 -13.60 5.10 -19.07
C SER A 136 -14.03 3.68 -18.62
N PHE A 137 -13.20 3.01 -17.82
CA PHE A 137 -13.63 1.82 -17.06
C PHE A 137 -13.41 2.03 -15.56
N CYS A 138 -14.24 2.85 -14.92
CA CYS A 138 -14.34 2.84 -13.47
C CYS A 138 -15.41 1.83 -13.03
N GLY A 139 -14.97 0.64 -12.63
CA GLY A 139 -15.81 -0.38 -12.00
C GLY A 139 -16.46 0.15 -10.72
N SER A 140 -17.77 0.34 -10.77
CA SER A 140 -18.62 0.64 -9.62
C SER A 140 -18.58 -0.51 -8.61
N ARG A 141 -18.02 -0.27 -7.42
CA ARG A 141 -18.27 -1.12 -6.25
C ARG A 141 -19.74 -0.97 -5.87
N LYS A 142 -20.56 -1.93 -6.26
CA LYS A 142 -21.91 -2.10 -5.74
C LYS A 142 -21.77 -2.67 -4.32
N ASN A 143 -21.92 -1.81 -3.31
CA ASN A 143 -22.16 -2.29 -1.95
C ASN A 143 -23.56 -2.93 -1.92
N ALA A 144 -23.63 -4.24 -2.03
CA ALA A 144 -24.84 -5.00 -1.74
C ALA A 144 -25.07 -4.96 -0.22
N ARG A 145 -26.13 -4.27 0.18
CA ARG A 145 -26.67 -4.25 1.53
C ARG A 145 -27.53 -5.50 1.69
N LEU A 146 -27.05 -6.50 2.41
CA LEU A 146 -27.88 -7.61 2.90
C LEU A 146 -28.68 -7.09 4.10
N GLN A 147 -30.00 -7.20 4.02
CA GLN A 147 -30.91 -7.19 5.17
C GLN A 147 -31.28 -8.63 5.48
#